data_AF-M3J8U4-F1
#
_entry.id   AF-M3J8U4-F1
#
_cell.length_a   1.000
_cell.length_b   1.000
_cell.length_c   1.000
_cell.angle_alpha   90.00
_cell.angle_beta   90.00
_cell.angle_gamma   90.00
#
_symmetry.space_group_name_H-M   'P 1'
#
loop_
_entity.id
_entity.type
_entity.pdbx_description
1 polymer ?
#
loop_
_entity_poly.entity_id
_entity_poly.type
_entity_poly.pdbx_seq_one_letter_code
_entity_poly.pdbx_strand_id
1 'polypeptide(L)'
;MKKLIKFIAVLAVLAGIGYYFYDKNFNVPQVDQFITSKAVRGELVKSIESNGEIYATELIDVGAQVGGQIKKLYVKLGDVVKAGDMIAEI
;
A
#
# COMPACT_ATOMS: atom_id res chain seq x y z
N MET A 1 60.14 54.11 -26.01
CA MET A 1 60.06 52.74 -25.46
C MET A 1 59.48 52.65 -24.04
N LYS A 2 59.81 53.54 -23.09
CA LYS A 2 59.26 53.49 -21.71
C LYS A 2 57.73 53.69 -21.60
N LYS A 3 57.11 54.48 -22.50
CA LYS A 3 55.64 54.69 -22.53
C LYS A 3 54.86 53.45 -22.98
N LEU A 4 55.43 52.67 -23.91
CA LEU A 4 54.83 51.43 -24.41
C LEU A 4 54.83 50.34 -23.33
N ILE A 5 55.93 50.24 -22.58
CA ILE A 5 56.05 49.30 -21.44
C ILE A 5 55.03 49.62 -20.34
N LYS A 6 54.82 50.89 -20.03
CA LYS A 6 53.78 51.30 -19.07
C LYS A 6 52.38 50.95 -19.57
N PHE A 7 52.10 51.10 -20.86
CA PHE A 7 50.81 50.75 -21.44
C PHE A 7 50.53 49.24 -21.39
N ILE A 8 51.55 48.42 -21.71
CA ILE A 8 51.46 46.96 -21.63
C ILE A 8 51.25 46.50 -20.17
N ALA A 9 51.95 47.11 -19.21
CA ALA A 9 51.77 46.80 -17.80
C ALA A 9 50.34 47.10 -17.31
N VAL A 10 49.76 48.23 -17.72
CA VAL A 10 48.37 48.57 -17.38
C VAL A 10 47.39 47.59 -18.03
N LEU A 11 47.61 47.21 -19.28
CA LEU A 11 46.75 46.24 -19.97
C LEU A 11 46.79 44.86 -19.31
N ALA A 12 47.97 44.41 -18.86
CA ALA A 12 48.15 43.14 -18.16
C ALA A 12 47.42 43.13 -16.80
N VAL A 13 47.47 44.25 -16.07
CA VAL A 13 46.75 44.39 -14.79
C VAL A 13 45.24 44.38 -15.02
N LEU A 14 44.74 45.10 -16.05
CA LEU A 14 43.32 45.09 -16.41
C LEU A 14 42.84 43.70 -16.84
N ALA A 15 43.64 42.96 -17.61
CA ALA A 15 43.34 41.60 -18.01
C ALA A 15 43.31 40.64 -16.80
N GLY A 16 44.24 40.79 -15.86
CA GLY A 16 44.27 40.00 -14.62
C GLY A 16 43.07 40.26 -13.71
N ILE A 17 42.66 41.53 -13.57
CA ILE A 17 41.46 41.92 -12.80
C ILE A 17 40.19 41.39 -13.49
N GLY A 18 40.11 41.52 -14.82
CA GLY A 18 38.98 40.99 -15.60
C GLY A 18 38.85 39.48 -15.47
N TYR A 19 39.97 38.75 -15.53
CA TYR A 19 40.00 37.30 -15.35
C TYR A 19 39.57 36.88 -13.94
N TYR A 20 40.07 37.56 -12.91
CA TYR A 20 39.72 37.28 -11.51
C TYR A 20 38.22 37.47 -11.23
N PHE A 21 37.62 38.54 -11.78
CA PHE A 21 36.18 38.78 -11.64
C PHE A 21 35.33 37.80 -12.46
N TYR A 22 35.80 37.39 -13.64
CA TYR A 22 35.09 36.41 -14.47
C TYR A 22 35.04 35.05 -13.79
N ASP A 23 36.17 34.56 -13.26
CA ASP A 23 36.24 33.28 -12.56
C ASP A 23 35.30 33.25 -11.34
N LYS A 24 35.29 34.33 -10.54
CA LYS A 24 34.47 34.39 -9.33
C LYS A 24 32.97 34.49 -9.58
N ASN A 25 32.55 35.11 -10.69
CA ASN A 25 31.13 35.29 -11.02
C ASN A 25 30.55 34.18 -11.91
N PHE A 26 31.34 33.57 -12.80
CA PHE A 26 30.87 32.53 -13.73
C PHE A 26 31.14 31.10 -13.27
N ASN A 27 32.16 30.85 -12.44
CA ASN A 27 32.42 29.53 -11.85
C ASN A 27 31.79 29.39 -10.46
N VAL A 28 30.61 29.96 -10.24
CA VAL A 28 29.79 29.55 -9.10
C VAL A 28 29.15 28.22 -9.50
N PRO A 29 29.58 27.07 -8.94
CA PRO A 29 28.92 25.81 -9.23
C PRO A 29 27.45 25.96 -8.86
N GLN A 30 26.57 25.86 -9.86
CA GLN A 30 25.14 25.81 -9.61
C GLN A 30 24.87 24.49 -8.91
N VAL A 31 24.87 24.54 -7.58
CA VAL A 31 24.49 23.39 -6.76
C VAL A 31 22.99 23.26 -6.91
N ASP A 32 22.57 22.35 -7.78
CA ASP A 32 21.16 22.00 -7.97
C ASP A 32 20.56 21.65 -6.59
N GLN A 33 19.64 22.49 -6.12
CA GLN A 33 19.02 22.30 -4.82
C GLN A 33 17.90 21.25 -4.96
N PHE A 34 18.21 20.00 -4.63
CA PHE A 34 17.21 18.93 -4.61
C PHE A 34 16.42 18.93 -3.30
N ILE A 35 15.10 18.94 -3.42
CA ILE A 35 14.20 18.69 -2.28
C ILE A 35 14.19 17.20 -2.02
N THR A 36 14.72 16.78 -0.87
CA THR A 36 14.76 15.39 -0.44
C THR A 36 13.98 15.22 0.86
N SER A 37 13.47 14.02 1.09
CA SER A 37 12.84 13.63 2.34
C SER A 37 13.55 12.40 2.93
N LYS A 38 13.57 12.28 4.25
CA LYS A 38 14.15 11.11 4.92
C LYS A 38 13.21 9.93 4.77
N ALA A 39 13.75 8.79 4.34
CA ALA A 39 13.01 7.53 4.32
C ALA A 39 12.72 7.08 5.75
N VAL A 40 11.45 6.74 6.03
CA VAL A 40 11.00 6.24 7.34
C VAL A 40 10.50 4.81 7.15
N ARG A 41 10.87 3.92 8.08
CA ARG A 41 10.31 2.57 8.16
C ARG A 41 9.03 2.61 8.97
N GLY A 42 7.98 2.01 8.44
CA GLY A 42 6.70 1.85 9.09
C GLY A 42 6.07 0.52 8.68
N GLU A 43 5.05 0.11 9.40
CA GLU A 43 4.29 -1.09 9.07
C GLU A 43 3.32 -0.80 7.93
N LEU A 44 3.29 -1.68 6.92
CA LEU A 44 2.33 -1.62 5.83
C LEU A 44 1.46 -2.87 5.91
N VAL A 45 0.20 -2.68 6.31
CA VAL A 45 -0.77 -3.76 6.36
C VAL A 45 -1.62 -3.72 5.10
N LYS A 46 -1.65 -4.84 4.36
CA LYS A 46 -2.52 -5.02 3.20
C LYS A 46 -3.49 -6.15 3.51
N SER A 47 -4.76 -5.80 3.70
CA SER A 47 -5.85 -6.78 3.81
C SER A 47 -6.48 -7.02 2.45
N ILE A 48 -6.89 -8.26 2.18
CA ILE A 48 -7.69 -8.64 1.02
C ILE A 48 -9.03 -9.14 1.57
N GLU A 49 -10.11 -8.48 1.20
CA GLU A 49 -11.46 -8.89 1.58
C GLU A 49 -12.02 -9.80 0.48
N SER A 50 -12.44 -11.00 0.86
CA SER A 50 -13.11 -11.94 -0.02
C SER A 50 -14.46 -12.29 0.58
N ASN A 51 -15.51 -12.18 -0.23
CA ASN A 51 -16.84 -12.64 0.09
C ASN A 51 -17.02 -14.09 -0.40
N GLY A 52 -17.66 -14.91 0.43
CA GLY A 52 -18.05 -16.27 0.10
C GLY A 52 -19.40 -16.59 0.72
N GLU A 53 -20.12 -17.53 0.13
CA GLU A 53 -21.39 -18.02 0.67
C GLU A 53 -21.14 -19.18 1.64
N ILE A 54 -21.92 -19.22 2.72
CA ILE A 54 -21.83 -20.27 3.75
C ILE A 54 -22.95 -21.27 3.51
N TYR A 55 -22.60 -22.56 3.49
CA TYR A 55 -23.53 -23.67 3.34
C TYR A 55 -23.46 -24.59 4.56
N ALA A 56 -24.56 -25.30 4.85
CA ALA A 56 -24.56 -26.35 5.87
C ALA A 56 -23.58 -27.46 5.47
N THR A 57 -22.84 -28.00 6.44
CA THR A 57 -21.93 -29.13 6.20
C THR A 57 -22.69 -30.35 5.66
N GLU A 58 -23.88 -30.59 6.19
CA GLU A 58 -24.77 -31.67 5.78
C GLU A 58 -26.22 -31.14 5.77
N LEU A 59 -26.95 -31.47 4.72
CA LEU A 59 -28.39 -31.22 4.59
C LEU A 59 -29.06 -32.59 4.45
N ILE A 60 -29.90 -32.96 5.41
CA ILE A 60 -30.53 -34.29 5.44
C ILE A 60 -32.04 -34.12 5.43
N ASP A 61 -32.68 -34.68 4.41
CA ASP A 61 -34.14 -34.80 4.35
C ASP A 61 -34.59 -36.05 5.11
N VAL A 62 -35.32 -35.85 6.21
CA VAL A 62 -35.81 -36.95 7.06
C VAL A 62 -37.24 -37.34 6.65
N GLY A 63 -37.43 -38.60 6.29
CA GLY A 63 -38.74 -39.18 5.95
C GLY A 63 -39.04 -40.46 6.75
N ALA A 64 -40.27 -40.95 6.62
CA ALA A 64 -40.69 -42.21 7.24
C ALA A 64 -40.28 -43.42 6.37
N GLN A 65 -39.78 -44.49 7.01
CA GLN A 65 -39.46 -45.74 6.32
C GLN A 65 -40.71 -46.58 5.99
N VAL A 66 -41.80 -46.36 6.71
CA VAL A 66 -43.05 -47.11 6.60
C VAL A 66 -44.24 -46.17 6.37
N GLY A 67 -45.26 -46.66 5.66
CA GLY A 67 -46.50 -45.94 5.46
C GLY A 67 -47.42 -46.02 6.69
N GLY A 68 -48.07 -44.91 7.03
CA GLY A 68 -49.05 -44.83 8.12
C GLY A 68 -49.44 -43.37 8.42
N GLN A 69 -50.28 -43.17 9.45
CA GLN A 69 -50.72 -41.84 9.88
C GLN A 69 -49.94 -41.39 11.11
N ILE A 70 -49.47 -40.13 11.13
CA ILE A 70 -48.79 -39.57 12.31
C ILE A 70 -49.77 -39.51 13.50
N LYS A 71 -49.45 -40.22 14.58
CA LYS A 71 -50.17 -40.20 15.86
C LYS A 71 -49.69 -39.07 16.76
N LYS A 72 -48.38 -38.83 16.79
CA LYS A 72 -47.76 -37.81 17.65
C LYS A 72 -46.48 -37.24 17.04
N LEU A 73 -46.31 -35.93 17.15
CA LEU A 73 -45.10 -35.20 16.75
C LEU A 73 -44.39 -34.67 17.99
N TYR A 74 -43.11 -34.98 18.14
CA TYR A 74 -42.32 -34.65 19.33
C TYR A 74 -41.45 -33.40 19.16
N VAL A 75 -41.36 -32.86 17.95
CA VAL A 75 -40.52 -31.71 17.61
C VAL A 75 -41.34 -30.55 17.05
N LYS A 76 -40.82 -29.34 17.18
CA LYS A 76 -41.37 -28.12 16.60
C LYS A 76 -40.37 -27.50 15.63
N LEU A 77 -40.87 -26.63 14.77
CA LEU A 77 -40.03 -25.88 13.83
C LEU A 77 -39.01 -25.03 14.59
N GLY A 78 -37.72 -25.21 14.27
CA GLY A 78 -36.60 -24.51 14.91
C GLY A 78 -35.96 -25.25 16.08
N ASP A 79 -36.49 -26.41 16.48
CA ASP A 79 -35.86 -27.22 17.51
C ASP A 79 -34.54 -27.84 17.02
N VAL A 80 -33.55 -27.89 17.91
CA VAL A 80 -32.28 -28.58 17.66
C VAL A 80 -32.44 -30.03 18.10
N VAL A 81 -32.27 -30.96 17.15
CA VAL A 81 -32.39 -32.40 17.37
C VAL A 81 -31.03 -33.10 17.24
N LYS A 82 -30.89 -34.24 17.89
CA LYS A 82 -29.70 -35.10 17.82
C LYS A 82 -30.02 -36.42 17.14
N ALA A 83 -28.98 -37.10 16.66
CA ALA A 83 -29.12 -38.44 16.11
C ALA A 83 -29.73 -39.39 17.16
N GLY A 84 -30.83 -40.04 16.80
CA GLY A 84 -31.57 -40.95 17.67
C GLY A 84 -32.79 -40.33 18.36
N ASP A 85 -33.00 -39.00 18.25
CA ASP A 85 -34.21 -38.38 18.79
C ASP A 85 -35.45 -38.83 18.01
N MET A 86 -36.51 -39.16 18.75
CA MET A 86 -37.77 -39.56 18.15
C MET A 86 -38.51 -38.34 17.63
N ILE A 87 -38.64 -38.23 16.30
CA ILE A 87 -39.26 -37.08 15.64
C ILE A 87 -40.80 -37.20 15.63
N ALA A 88 -41.30 -38.35 15.17
CA ALA A 88 -42.72 -38.62 15.03
C ALA A 88 -43.03 -40.09 15.30
N GLU A 89 -44.24 -40.35 15.78
CA GLU A 89 -44.82 -41.67 15.96
C GLU A 89 -45.93 -41.89 14.94
N ILE A 90 -45.87 -43.02 14.24
CA ILE A 90 -46.76 -43.43 13.13
C ILE A 90 -47.64 -44.60 13.59
#